data_AF-A0A5E4NRM9-F1
#
_entry.id   AF-A0A5E4NRM9-F1
#
_cell.length_a   1.000
_cell.length_b   1.000
_cell.length_c   1.000
_cell.angle_alpha   90.00
_cell.angle_beta   90.00
_cell.angle_gamma   90.00
#
_symmetry.space_group_name_H-M   'P 1'
#
loop_
_entity.id
_entity.type
_entity.pdbx_description
1 polymer ?
#
loop_
_entity_poly.entity_id
_entity_poly.type
_entity_poly.pdbx_seq_one_letter_code
_entity_poly.pdbx_strand_id
1 'polypeptide(L)' 'MEWFGHIWRAEDDILKKVTTATIQNKRPLGRPRKRWKDAVKRAIRLLDVNASVELALNREKWRDLLVAAQVLQGPLS' A
#
# COMPACT_ATOMS: atom_id res chain seq x y z
N MET A 1 -5.70 -3.85 2.22
CA MET A 1 -4.64 -3.76 1.19
C MET A 1 -5.22 -3.66 -0.21
N GLU A 2 -6.37 -4.29 -0.50
CA GLU A 2 -7.11 -4.23 -1.77
C GLU A 2 -7.22 -2.83 -2.39
N TRP A 3 -7.67 -1.85 -1.60
CA TRP A 3 -7.86 -0.46 -2.06
C TRP A 3 -6.57 0.17 -2.58
N PHE A 4 -5.41 -0.15 -1.97
CA PHE A 4 -4.13 0.33 -2.47
C PHE A 4 -3.83 -0.22 -3.86
N GLY A 5 -4.11 -1.50 -4.12
CA GLY A 5 -3.92 -2.07 -5.45
C GLY A 5 -4.82 -1.43 -6.50
N HIS A 6 -6.05 -1.10 -6.13
CA HIS A 6 -6.96 -0.34 -6.99
C HIS A 6 -6.37 1.04 -7.34
N ILE A 7 -5.99 1.84 -6.33
CA ILE A 7 -5.35 3.14 -6.54
C ILE A 7 -4.08 2.99 -7.38
N TRP A 8 -3.26 1.97 -7.11
CA TRP A 8 -1.97 1.82 -7.79
C TRP A 8 -2.12 1.58 -9.30
N ARG A 9 -3.20 0.92 -9.72
CA ARG A 9 -3.53 0.64 -11.13
C ARG A 9 -4.32 1.75 -11.81
N ALA A 10 -4.90 2.68 -11.06
CA ALA A 10 -5.62 3.82 -11.61
C ALA A 10 -4.60 4.84 -12.14
N GLU A 11 -4.27 4.71 -13.43
CA GLU A 11 -3.38 5.63 -14.14
C GLU A 11 -4.02 7.01 -14.27
N ASP A 12 -3.20 8.06 -14.15
CA ASP A 12 -3.59 9.48 -14.15
C ASP A 12 -4.64 9.94 -13.11
N ASP A 13 -5.06 9.05 -12.22
CA ASP A 13 -6.05 9.30 -11.18
C ASP A 13 -5.54 10.23 -10.06
N ILE A 14 -6.41 11.12 -9.58
CA ILE A 14 -6.08 12.08 -8.51
C ILE A 14 -5.69 11.39 -7.20
N LEU A 15 -6.34 10.28 -6.83
CA LEU A 15 -6.04 9.50 -5.64
C LEU A 15 -4.65 8.89 -5.75
N LYS A 16 -4.27 8.38 -6.94
CA LYS A 16 -2.91 7.90 -7.20
C LYS A 16 -1.90 9.03 -7.01
N LYS A 17 -2.13 10.18 -7.65
CA LYS A 17 -1.25 11.37 -7.56
C LYS A 17 -1.07 11.83 -6.11
N VAL A 18 -2.16 12.00 -5.36
CA VAL A 18 -2.12 12.44 -3.95
C VAL A 18 -1.43 11.40 -3.05
N THR A 19 -1.67 10.11 -3.28
CA THR A 19 -1.06 9.03 -2.48
C THR A 19 0.44 8.90 -2.74
N THR A 20 0.88 9.09 -3.98
CA THR A 20 2.31 9.01 -4.35
C THR A 20 3.07 10.28 -4.03
N ALA A 21 2.42 11.45 -4.07
CA ALA A 21 3.05 12.76 -3.91
C ALA A 21 3.96 12.89 -2.68
N THR A 22 5.15 13.44 -2.93
CA THR A 22 6.07 13.87 -1.89
C THR A 22 5.84 15.34 -1.62
N ILE A 23 5.24 15.65 -0.48
CA ILE A 23 5.12 17.04 0.00
C ILE A 23 6.54 17.52 0.34
N GLN A 24 7.08 18.39 -0.51
CA GLN A 24 8.30 19.13 -0.23
C GLN A 24 7.99 20.17 0.87
N ASN A 25 8.93 20.42 1.77
CA ASN A 25 8.85 21.18 3.04
C ASN A 25 8.70 20.35 4.33
N LYS A 26 9.15 20.95 5.45
CA LYS A 26 9.09 20.38 6.78
C LYS A 26 7.63 20.23 7.21
N ARG A 27 7.21 19.00 7.51
CA ARG A 27 5.88 18.77 8.10
C ARG A 27 5.79 19.46 9.46
N PRO A 28 4.68 20.17 9.75
CA PRO A 28 4.49 20.82 11.04
C PRO A 28 4.47 19.78 12.16
N LEU A 29 4.89 20.21 13.36
CA LEU A 29 4.81 19.42 14.57
C LEU A 29 3.33 19.09 14.86
N GLY A 30 3.05 17.83 15.23
CA GLY A 30 1.71 17.36 15.59
C GLY A 30 1.12 16.30 14.65
N ARG A 31 1.41 16.34 13.34
CA ARG A 31 0.94 15.29 12.42
C ARG A 31 1.89 14.09 12.44
N PRO A 32 1.41 12.84 12.60
CA PRO A 32 2.24 11.65 12.45
C PRO A 32 3.01 11.66 11.13
N ARG A 33 4.33 11.43 11.20
CA ARG A 33 5.20 11.40 10.00
C ARG A 33 4.88 10.17 9.13
N LYS A 34 4.45 9.08 9.76
CA LYS A 34 4.04 7.80 9.16
C LYS A 34 2.76 7.98 8.36
N ARG A 35 2.80 7.71 7.05
CA ARG A 35 1.64 7.72 6.16
C ARG A 35 1.01 6.34 6.07
N TRP A 36 -0.24 6.29 5.64
CA TRP A 36 -0.91 5.02 5.29
C TRP A 36 -0.12 4.22 4.23
N LYS A 37 0.40 4.88 3.18
CA LYS A 37 1.29 4.25 2.19
C LYS A 37 2.51 3.55 2.82
N ASP A 38 3.05 4.09 3.90
CA ASP A 38 4.21 3.48 4.58
C ASP A 38 3.79 2.22 5.35
N ALA A 39 2.54 2.17 5.85
CA ALA A 39 1.95 0.95 6.41
C ALA A 39 1.73 -0.13 5.37
N VAL A 40 1.18 0.23 4.22
CA VAL A 40 1.03 -0.70 3.09
C VAL A 40 2.39 -1.25 2.66
N LYS A 41 3.39 -0.40 2.44
CA LYS A 41 4.75 -0.84 2.05
C LYS A 41 5.36 -1.83 3.04
N ARG A 42 5.18 -1.61 4.34
CA ARG A 42 5.65 -2.55 5.36
C ARG A 42 4.87 -3.87 5.35
N ALA A 43 3.55 -3.82 5.15
CA ALA A 43 2.74 -5.03 5.05
C ALA A 43 3.12 -5.87 3.82
N ILE A 44 3.39 -5.24 2.66
CA ILE A 44 3.90 -5.94 1.48
C ILE A 44 5.20 -6.67 1.82
N ARG A 45 6.17 -5.95 2.41
CA ARG A 45 7.48 -6.52 2.78
C ARG A 45 7.42 -7.60 3.86
N LEU A 46 6.39 -7.56 4.71
CA LEU A 46 6.17 -8.58 5.73
C LEU A 46 5.69 -9.90 5.12
N LEU A 47 4.91 -9.82 4.03
CA LEU A 47 4.36 -10.99 3.33
C LEU A 47 5.35 -11.55 2.29
N ASP A 48 6.10 -10.68 1.64
CA ASP A 48 7.17 -11.04 0.72
C ASP A 48 8.27 -9.96 0.77
N VAL A 49 9.46 -10.35 1.25
CA VAL A 49 10.60 -9.44 1.46
C VAL A 49 11.11 -8.83 0.14
N ASN A 50 10.89 -9.53 -0.97
CA ASN A 50 11.30 -9.11 -2.31
C ASN A 50 10.19 -8.34 -3.04
N ALA A 51 8.98 -8.33 -2.50
CA ALA A 51 7.86 -7.62 -3.11
C ALA A 51 7.92 -6.11 -2.85
N SER A 52 7.38 -5.39 -3.83
CA SER A 52 7.26 -3.94 -3.81
C SER A 52 5.84 -3.52 -4.22
N VAL A 53 5.57 -2.22 -4.20
CA VAL A 53 4.23 -1.69 -4.55
C VAL A 53 3.87 -1.94 -6.02
N GLU A 54 4.87 -2.13 -6.87
CA GLU A 54 4.76 -2.47 -8.28
C GLU A 54 4.09 -3.84 -8.49
N LEU A 55 4.16 -4.75 -7.51
CA LEU A 55 3.45 -6.03 -7.55
C LEU A 55 1.93 -5.85 -7.75
N ALA A 56 1.37 -4.71 -7.32
CA ALA A 56 -0.04 -4.38 -7.52
C ALA A 56 -0.46 -4.29 -9.00
N LEU A 57 0.48 -4.13 -9.93
CA LEU A 57 0.20 -4.16 -11.37
C LEU A 57 -0.16 -5.57 -11.86
N ASN A 58 0.42 -6.61 -11.24
CA ASN A 58 0.03 -7.99 -11.49
C ASN A 58 -1.16 -8.35 -10.58
N ARG A 59 -2.37 -8.43 -11.15
CA ARG A 59 -3.60 -8.69 -10.40
C ARG A 59 -3.61 -10.02 -9.66
N GLU A 60 -3.02 -11.06 -10.26
CA GLU A 60 -2.93 -12.40 -9.68
C GLU A 60 -2.02 -12.39 -8.45
N LYS A 61 -0.75 -11.98 -8.63
CA LYS A 61 0.21 -11.89 -7.51
C LYS A 61 -0.27 -10.94 -6.42
N TRP A 62 -0.98 -9.87 -6.79
CA TRP A 62 -1.61 -9.00 -5.81
C TRP A 62 -2.69 -9.71 -5.01
N ARG A 63 -3.56 -10.49 -5.66
CA ARG A 63 -4.60 -11.28 -4.99
C ARG A 63 -3.99 -12.30 -4.04
N ASP A 64 -2.94 -13.00 -4.45
CA ASP A 64 -2.23 -13.96 -3.59
C ASP A 64 -1.68 -13.29 -2.32
N LEU A 65 -1.09 -12.10 -2.48
CA LEU A 65 -0.60 -11.30 -1.36
C LEU A 65 -1.74 -10.85 -0.44
N LEU A 66 -2.92 -10.52 -0.97
CA LEU A 66 -4.09 -10.18 -0.16
C LEU A 66 -4.62 -11.37 0.64
N VAL A 67 -4.65 -12.56 0.04
CA VAL A 67 -5.03 -13.80 0.73
C VAL A 67 -4.03 -14.11 1.86
N ALA A 68 -2.72 -14.02 1.58
CA ALA A 68 -1.69 -14.19 2.61
C ALA A 68 -1.84 -13.15 3.75
N ALA A 69 -2.20 -11.90 3.40
CA ALA A 69 -2.46 -10.86 4.39
C ALA A 69 -3.68 -11.15 5.27
N GLN A 70 -4.72 -11.79 4.74
CA GLN A 70 -5.91 -12.20 5.48
C GLN A 70 -5.57 -13.33 6.46
N VAL A 71 -4.80 -14.33 6.03
CA VAL A 71 -4.33 -15.42 6.90
C VAL A 71 -3.52 -14.88 8.08
N LEU A 72 -2.63 -13.91 7.84
CA LEU A 72 -1.81 -13.29 8.88
C LEU A 72 -2.63 -12.50 9.92
N GLN A 73 -3.77 -11.93 9.53
CA GLN A 73 -4.64 -11.13 10.41
C GLN A 73 -5.66 -12.00 11.17
N GLY A 74 -5.68 -13.31 10.92
CA GLY A 74 -6.72 -14.22 11.42
C GLY A 74 -8.03 -14.07 10.63
N PRO A 75 -8.92 -15.09 10.65
CA PRO A 75 -10.24 -14.94 10.07
C PRO A 75 -10.95 -13.77 10.76
N LEU A 76 -11.53 -12.87 9.95
CA LEU A 76 -12.48 -11.88 10.45
C LEU A 76 -13.67 -12.66 11.03
N SER A 77 -13.70 -12.76 12.35
CA SER A 77 -14.84 -13.25 13.12
C SER A 77 -16.08 -12.41 12.83
#